data_AF-A0A946GU85-F1
#
_entry.id   AF-A0A946GU85-F1
#
_cell.length_a   1.000
_cell.length_b   1.000
_cell.length_c   1.000
_cell.angle_alpha   90.00
_cell.angle_beta   90.00
_cell.angle_gamma   90.00
#
_symmetry.space_group_name_H-M   'P 1'
#
loop_
_entity.id
_entity.type
_entity.pdbx_description
1 polymer ?
#
loop_
_entity_poly.entity_id
_entity_poly.type
_entity_poly.pdbx_seq_one_letter_code
_entity_poly.pdbx_strand_id
1 'polypeptide(L)'
;MRNIALTAPYMHNGVYQTLEEVIRHYDITVADYIRDPAQSLFFTPEVEENIAEELKTPLGLDNDNSDGVTDYEDLVNFMKTLSDGYM
;
A
#
# COMPACT_ATOMS: atom_id res chain seq x y z
N MET A 1 -0.90 -13.48 -0.70
CA MET A 1 0.00 -12.75 0.23
C MET A 1 0.79 -13.66 1.19
N ARG A 2 0.82 -15.00 1.01
CA ARG A 2 1.67 -15.86 1.88
C ARG A 2 3.15 -15.52 1.68
N ASN A 3 3.93 -15.48 2.76
CA ASN A 3 5.35 -15.10 2.79
C ASN A 3 5.66 -13.69 2.26
N ILE A 4 4.66 -12.80 2.20
CA ILE A 4 4.86 -11.48 1.59
C ILE A 4 5.94 -10.66 2.31
N ALA A 5 6.07 -10.76 3.62
CA ALA A 5 7.10 -10.06 4.39
C ALA A 5 8.54 -10.43 4.00
N LEU A 6 8.76 -11.53 3.27
CA LEU A 6 10.08 -12.05 2.90
C LEU A 6 10.40 -11.91 1.40
N THR A 7 9.53 -11.23 0.63
CA THR A 7 9.58 -11.24 -0.84
C THR A 7 9.76 -9.86 -1.46
N ALA A 8 10.31 -8.90 -0.71
CA ALA A 8 10.73 -7.63 -1.28
C ALA A 8 11.75 -7.86 -2.43
N PRO A 9 11.75 -7.02 -3.48
CA PRO A 9 10.89 -5.85 -3.68
C PRO A 9 9.48 -6.21 -4.17
N TYR A 10 8.55 -5.26 -4.03
CA TYR A 10 7.11 -5.44 -4.25
C TYR A 10 6.60 -4.78 -5.54
N MET A 11 5.38 -5.17 -5.94
CA MET A 11 4.76 -4.92 -7.26
C MET A 11 5.41 -5.70 -8.41
N HIS A 12 4.78 -5.67 -9.58
CA HIS A 12 5.23 -6.44 -10.74
C HIS A 12 6.61 -5.98 -11.29
N ASN A 13 6.96 -4.72 -11.05
CA ASN A 13 8.21 -4.09 -11.48
C ASN A 13 9.21 -3.88 -10.33
N GLY A 14 8.88 -4.30 -9.10
CA GLY A 14 9.76 -4.14 -7.94
C GLY A 14 9.94 -2.69 -7.47
N VAL A 15 8.98 -1.79 -7.73
CA VAL A 15 9.12 -0.35 -7.42
C VAL A 15 9.20 -0.05 -5.92
N TYR A 16 8.62 -0.89 -5.06
CA TYR A 16 8.60 -0.67 -3.61
C TYR A 16 9.51 -1.64 -2.86
N GLN A 17 10.20 -1.16 -1.83
CA GLN A 17 11.13 -1.97 -1.02
C GLN A 17 10.48 -2.51 0.24
N THR A 18 9.42 -1.85 0.73
CA THR A 18 8.78 -2.15 2.01
C THR A 18 7.27 -2.41 1.84
N LEU A 19 6.69 -3.18 2.76
CA LEU A 19 5.24 -3.39 2.80
C LEU A 19 4.48 -2.10 3.11
N GLU A 20 5.07 -1.20 3.90
CA GLU A 20 4.45 0.08 4.22
C GLU A 20 4.28 0.96 2.98
N GLU A 21 5.28 1.00 2.08
CA GLU A 21 5.15 1.70 0.80
C GLU A 21 4.04 1.11 -0.07
N VAL A 22 3.85 -0.21 -0.06
CA VAL A 22 2.74 -0.87 -0.76
C VAL A 22 1.40 -0.45 -0.17
N ILE A 23 1.27 -0.40 1.16
CA ILE A 23 0.02 0.01 1.81
C ILE A 23 -0.27 1.49 1.53
N ARG A 24 0.74 2.37 1.67
CA ARG A 24 0.63 3.81 1.33
C ARG A 24 0.28 4.06 -0.14
N HIS A 25 0.70 3.17 -1.04
CA HIS A 25 0.31 3.24 -2.44
C HIS A 25 -1.21 3.14 -2.60
N TYR A 26 -1.85 2.18 -1.94
CA TYR A 26 -3.29 1.99 -2.02
C TYR A 26 -4.09 3.00 -1.19
N ASP A 27 -3.59 3.43 -0.03
CA ASP A 27 -4.32 4.36 0.82
C ASP A 27 -4.29 5.80 0.29
N ILE A 28 -3.13 6.26 -0.17
CA ILE A 28 -2.91 7.67 -0.55
C ILE A 28 -2.62 7.82 -2.03
N THR A 29 -1.62 7.09 -2.56
CA THR A 29 -1.05 7.42 -3.88
C THR A 29 -2.05 7.24 -5.02
N VAL A 30 -2.72 6.08 -5.08
CA VAL A 30 -3.69 5.79 -6.14
C VAL A 30 -4.93 6.67 -6.00
N ALA A 31 -5.42 6.85 -4.78
CA ALA A 31 -6.59 7.69 -4.52
C ALA A 31 -6.32 9.17 -4.88
N ASP A 32 -5.14 9.69 -4.54
CA ASP A 32 -4.73 11.05 -4.92
C ASP A 32 -4.58 11.20 -6.43
N TYR A 33 -3.96 10.22 -7.11
CA TYR A 33 -3.86 10.23 -8.56
C TYR A 33 -5.23 10.23 -9.24
N ILE A 34 -6.17 9.40 -8.78
CA ILE A 34 -7.50 9.34 -9.39
C ILE A 34 -8.31 10.62 -9.09
N ARG A 35 -8.14 11.21 -7.89
CA ARG A 35 -8.80 12.45 -7.51
C ARG A 35 -8.31 13.65 -8.31
N ASP A 36 -6.99 13.80 -8.43
CA ASP A 36 -6.36 14.90 -9.18
C ASP A 36 -5.01 14.45 -9.79
N PRO A 37 -5.01 13.94 -11.04
CA PRO A 37 -3.81 13.50 -11.71
C PRO A 37 -2.76 14.60 -11.89
N ALA A 38 -3.19 15.86 -11.98
CA ALA A 38 -2.30 17.00 -12.21
C ALA A 38 -1.50 17.40 -10.95
N GLN A 39 -1.94 16.97 -9.76
CA GLN A 39 -1.26 17.19 -8.48
C GLN A 39 -0.43 15.97 -8.03
N SER A 40 -0.47 14.86 -8.76
CA SER A 40 0.35 13.68 -8.47
C SER A 40 1.82 13.95 -8.81
N LEU A 41 2.58 14.45 -7.85
CA LEU A 41 3.98 14.85 -8.03
C LEU A 41 4.96 13.68 -8.12
N PHE A 42 4.56 12.48 -7.65
CA PHE A 42 5.47 11.35 -7.44
C PHE A 42 5.00 10.05 -8.08
N PHE A 43 3.87 10.05 -8.79
CA PHE A 43 3.32 8.85 -9.38
C PHE A 43 2.63 9.12 -10.72
N THR A 44 3.03 8.36 -11.74
CA THR A 44 2.34 8.28 -13.03
C THR A 44 2.18 6.79 -13.37
N PRO A 45 0.97 6.30 -13.65
CA PRO A 45 0.78 4.92 -14.09
C PRO A 45 1.52 4.66 -15.40
N GLU A 46 2.07 3.46 -15.56
CA GLU A 46 2.62 3.01 -16.85
C GLU A 46 1.51 2.88 -17.91
N VAL A 47 0.31 2.52 -17.47
CA VAL A 47 -0.89 2.41 -18.31
C VAL A 47 -2.03 3.14 -17.60
N GLU A 48 -2.57 4.19 -18.24
CA GLU A 48 -3.64 5.03 -17.68
C GLU A 48 -5.04 4.43 -17.89
N GLU A 49 -5.16 3.44 -18.78
CA GLU A 49 -6.41 2.75 -19.10
C GLU A 49 -6.69 1.59 -18.12
N ASN A 50 -7.98 1.31 -17.88
CA ASN A 50 -8.44 0.17 -17.08
C ASN A 50 -7.95 0.13 -15.63
N ILE A 51 -7.67 1.29 -15.02
CA ILE A 51 -7.45 1.40 -13.57
C ILE A 51 -8.75 1.00 -12.86
N ALA A 52 -8.60 0.10 -11.87
CA ALA A 52 -9.74 -0.49 -11.19
C ALA A 52 -10.53 0.56 -10.39
N GLU A 53 -11.86 0.55 -10.53
CA GLU A 53 -12.75 1.59 -10.01
C GLU A 53 -12.80 1.59 -8.47
N GLU A 54 -12.61 0.43 -7.85
CA GLU A 54 -12.55 0.29 -6.39
C GLU A 54 -11.39 1.08 -5.75
N LEU A 55 -10.35 1.42 -6.50
CA LEU A 55 -9.18 2.14 -5.99
C LEU A 55 -9.40 3.66 -5.87
N LYS A 56 -10.58 4.15 -6.29
CA LYS A 56 -10.96 5.57 -6.16
C LYS A 56 -11.11 6.01 -4.71
N THR A 57 -11.48 5.10 -3.83
CA THR A 57 -11.72 5.40 -2.42
C THR A 57 -10.47 5.02 -1.63
N PRO A 58 -9.88 5.95 -0.86
CA PRO A 58 -8.84 5.62 0.11
C PRO A 58 -9.27 4.48 1.03
N LEU A 59 -8.30 3.72 1.55
CA LEU A 59 -8.57 2.72 2.58
C LEU A 59 -9.01 3.38 3.89
N GLY A 60 -8.67 4.66 4.07
CA GLY A 60 -9.07 5.45 5.22
C GLY A 60 -8.28 5.05 6.46
N LEU A 61 -7.05 4.59 6.27
CA LEU A 61 -6.16 4.23 7.36
C LEU A 61 -5.79 5.49 8.13
N ASP A 62 -5.98 5.45 9.44
CA ASP A 62 -5.55 6.55 10.27
C ASP A 62 -4.05 6.45 10.58
N ASN A 63 -3.49 7.59 10.96
CA ASN A 63 -2.19 7.62 11.63
C ASN A 63 -2.39 7.90 13.13
N ASP A 64 -3.58 7.60 13.66
CA ASP A 64 -3.88 7.83 15.07
C ASP A 64 -3.26 6.71 15.89
N ASN A 65 -2.13 7.03 16.52
CA ASN A 65 -1.40 6.07 17.34
C ASN A 65 -1.96 6.02 18.77
N SER A 66 -3.29 6.11 18.94
CA SER A 66 -3.95 6.29 20.23
C SER A 66 -3.92 5.03 21.12
N ASP A 67 -3.75 3.85 20.53
CA ASP A 67 -3.52 2.56 21.19
C ASP A 67 -2.04 2.15 21.24
N GLY A 68 -1.15 2.99 20.69
CA GLY A 68 0.28 2.75 20.62
C GLY A 68 0.79 2.19 19.30
N VAL A 69 -0.09 1.89 18.34
CA VAL A 69 0.23 1.37 17.00
C VAL A 69 -0.57 2.17 15.95
N THR A 70 -0.10 2.23 14.69
CA THR A 70 -0.89 2.83 13.59
C THR A 70 -1.58 1.74 12.77
N ASP A 71 -2.68 2.07 12.08
CA ASP A 71 -3.35 1.14 11.15
C ASP A 71 -2.37 0.55 10.11
N TYR A 72 -1.40 1.36 9.67
CA TYR A 72 -0.33 0.91 8.78
C TYR A 72 0.53 -0.18 9.41
N GLU A 73 0.93 0.01 10.66
CA GLU A 73 1.76 -0.95 11.38
C GLU A 73 0.98 -2.23 11.71
N ASP A 74 -0.31 -2.12 12.04
CA ASP A 74 -1.19 -3.26 12.25
C ASP A 74 -1.36 -4.12 10.99
N LEU A 75 -1.57 -3.49 9.82
CA LEU A 75 -1.62 -4.20 8.56
C LEU A 75 -0.29 -4.87 8.22
N VAL A 76 0.84 -4.19 8.45
CA VAL A 76 2.17 -4.78 8.25
C VAL A 76 2.36 -5.98 9.17
N ASN A 77 1.98 -5.87 10.44
CA ASN A 77 2.09 -6.95 11.42
C ASN A 77 1.20 -8.13 11.06
N PHE A 78 -0.05 -7.87 10.65
CA PHE A 78 -0.93 -8.90 10.10
C PHE A 78 -0.30 -9.61 8.90
N MET A 79 0.26 -8.87 7.93
CA MET A 79 0.93 -9.46 6.77
C MET A 79 2.17 -10.29 7.15
N LYS A 80 2.92 -9.91 8.19
CA LYS A 80 4.03 -10.71 8.71
C LYS A 80 3.56 -12.08 9.23
N THR A 81 2.38 -12.15 9.87
CA THR A 81 1.81 -13.43 10.35
C THR A 81 1.51 -14.42 9.23
N LEU A 82 1.40 -13.95 7.98
CA LEU A 82 1.21 -14.81 6.79
C LEU A 82 2.52 -15.45 6.31
N SER A 83 3.61 -15.28 7.05
CA SER A 83 4.90 -15.89 6.77
C SER A 83 5.02 -17.26 7.43
N ASP A 84 5.55 -18.22 6.70
CA ASP A 84 5.76 -19.57 7.17
C ASP A 84 6.78 -19.58 8.31
N GLY A 85 6.44 -20.27 9.40
CA GLY A 85 7.32 -20.35 10.58
C GLY A 85 7.34 -19.09 11.45
N TYR A 86 6.40 -18.17 11.27
CA TYR A 86 6.18 -17.05 12.18
C TYR A 86 5.83 -17.61 13.59
N MET A 87 6.72 -17.40 14.56
CA MET A 87 6.60 -17.80 15.97
C MET A 87 6.77 -16.61 16.89
#